data_AF-A0A953JZ53-F1
#
_entry.id   AF-A0A953JZ53-F1
#
_cell.length_a   1.000
_cell.length_b   1.000
_cell.length_c   1.000
_cell.angle_alpha   90.00
_cell.angle_beta   90.00
_cell.angle_gamma   90.00
#
_symmetry.space_group_name_H-M   'P 1'
#
loop_
_entity.id
_entity.type
_entity.pdbx_description
1 polymer ?
#
loop_
_entity_poly.entity_id
_entity_poly.type
_entity_poly.pdbx_seq_one_letter_code
_entity_poly.pdbx_strand_id
1 'polypeptide(L)'
;DDEQASKLEEFLKSKVKRIKAFQDVKNISGYLKTPGIDSSYKEKFEATLTDIINPNKNKIPWFDIRRSYVTEFMSQLLLSKQFQCVFYEEADRRMNADAITIKKHSPGIDVTGVRNEGGTLKFVVCEVKASKDKIPTSSAADLLDDIKKSLTDESDRLSSEILYFMQQLLNKGEFFEQTINFLLKCLSEKVEKGIVLENVIFFPFLIRNNEEIVKDQNVDDYTEFGNHSFDDTSVNGIIWSFNKDIDDFCISIWENAVNEL
;
A
#
# COMPACT_ATOMS: atom_id res chain seq x y z
N ASP A 1 3.71 18.51 -14.46
CA ASP A 1 2.79 19.53 -15.03
C ASP A 1 1.36 19.14 -14.67
N ASP A 2 0.38 20.00 -14.97
CA ASP A 2 -1.03 19.81 -14.58
C ASP A 2 -1.67 18.56 -15.22
N GLU A 3 -1.17 18.13 -16.38
CA GLU A 3 -1.65 16.93 -17.07
C GLU A 3 -1.25 15.66 -16.30
N GLN A 4 0.00 15.58 -15.84
CA GLN A 4 0.46 14.47 -15.00
C GLN A 4 -0.26 14.42 -13.66
N ALA A 5 -0.53 15.58 -13.05
CA ALA A 5 -1.31 15.67 -11.82
C ALA A 5 -2.73 15.14 -12.05
N SER A 6 -3.42 15.58 -13.11
CA SER A 6 -4.78 15.13 -13.43
C SER A 6 -4.85 13.62 -13.65
N LYS A 7 -3.89 13.04 -14.39
CA LYS A 7 -3.78 11.58 -14.60
C LYS A 7 -3.55 10.81 -13.31
N LEU A 8 -2.76 11.35 -12.38
CA LEU A 8 -2.57 10.77 -11.06
C LEU A 8 -3.88 10.79 -10.27
N GLU A 9 -4.57 11.93 -10.25
CA GLU A 9 -5.84 12.08 -9.53
C GLU A 9 -6.91 11.10 -10.05
N GLU A 10 -7.07 11.00 -11.38
CA GLU A 10 -7.98 10.04 -12.01
C GLU A 10 -7.63 8.59 -11.67
N PHE A 11 -6.35 8.22 -11.74
CA PHE A 11 -5.89 6.89 -11.36
C PHE A 11 -6.25 6.56 -9.91
N LEU A 12 -5.92 7.46 -8.98
CA LEU A 12 -6.15 7.24 -7.55
C LEU A 12 -7.65 7.18 -7.23
N LYS A 13 -8.46 8.09 -7.78
CA LYS A 13 -9.92 8.03 -7.64
C LYS A 13 -10.47 6.69 -8.18
N SER A 14 -9.96 6.23 -9.32
CA SER A 14 -10.39 4.94 -9.89
C SER A 14 -10.08 3.76 -8.98
N LYS A 15 -8.92 3.74 -8.31
CA LYS A 15 -8.53 2.70 -7.35
C LYS A 15 -9.44 2.74 -6.12
N VAL A 16 -9.64 3.92 -5.54
CA VAL A 16 -10.53 4.11 -4.36
C VAL A 16 -11.95 3.62 -4.65
N LYS A 17 -12.53 3.95 -5.82
CA LYS A 17 -13.88 3.48 -6.19
C LYS A 17 -14.01 1.96 -6.35
N ARG A 18 -12.91 1.27 -6.64
CA ARG A 18 -12.88 -0.19 -6.82
C ARG A 18 -12.65 -0.94 -5.50
N ILE A 19 -12.44 -0.26 -4.39
CA ILE A 19 -12.34 -0.91 -3.08
C ILE A 19 -13.61 -1.73 -2.81
N LYS A 20 -13.41 -3.00 -2.46
CA LYS A 20 -14.47 -4.01 -2.34
C LYS A 20 -15.56 -3.60 -1.36
N ALA A 21 -15.21 -3.07 -0.19
CA ALA A 21 -16.22 -2.64 0.79
C ALA A 21 -17.19 -1.60 0.22
N PHE A 22 -16.75 -0.74 -0.72
CA PHE A 22 -17.63 0.26 -1.33
C PHE A 22 -18.64 -0.39 -2.28
N GLN A 23 -18.19 -1.41 -3.02
CA GLN A 23 -19.07 -2.24 -3.84
C GLN A 23 -20.06 -3.01 -2.97
N ASP A 24 -19.60 -3.56 -1.85
CA ASP A 24 -20.46 -4.26 -0.88
C ASP A 24 -21.52 -3.32 -0.28
N VAL A 25 -21.13 -2.10 0.12
CA VAL A 25 -22.07 -1.07 0.61
C VAL A 25 -23.14 -0.74 -0.43
N LYS A 26 -22.74 -0.55 -1.70
CA LYS A 26 -23.67 -0.30 -2.81
C LYS A 26 -24.66 -1.45 -2.99
N ASN A 27 -24.18 -2.69 -2.97
CA ASN A 27 -25.02 -3.88 -3.10
C ASN A 27 -25.99 -4.02 -1.91
N ILE A 28 -25.49 -3.82 -0.68
CA ILE A 28 -26.30 -3.94 0.55
C ILE A 28 -27.39 -2.86 0.61
N SER A 29 -27.09 -1.63 0.18
CA SER A 29 -28.06 -0.52 0.17
C SER A 29 -29.32 -0.84 -0.66
N GLY A 30 -29.21 -1.71 -1.67
CA GLY A 30 -30.33 -2.19 -2.46
C GLY A 30 -31.37 -2.95 -1.64
N TYR A 31 -30.94 -3.73 -0.62
CA TYR A 31 -31.85 -4.51 0.22
C TYR A 31 -32.69 -3.64 1.16
N LEU A 32 -32.23 -2.44 1.53
CA LEU A 32 -32.97 -1.50 2.37
C LEU A 32 -34.23 -0.94 1.67
N LYS A 33 -34.31 -1.07 0.34
CA LYS A 33 -35.47 -0.67 -0.46
C LYS A 33 -36.62 -1.68 -0.39
N THR A 34 -36.43 -2.84 0.26
CA THR A 34 -37.45 -3.88 0.40
C THR A 34 -38.64 -3.38 1.26
N PRO A 35 -39.90 -3.61 0.83
CA PRO A 35 -41.08 -3.31 1.64
C PRO A 35 -41.08 -4.07 2.97
N GLY A 36 -41.59 -3.45 4.04
CA GLY A 36 -41.76 -4.09 5.35
C GLY A 36 -40.58 -3.94 6.33
N ILE A 37 -39.49 -3.28 5.93
CA ILE A 37 -38.40 -2.93 6.84
C ILE A 37 -38.76 -1.63 7.60
N ASP A 38 -38.59 -1.65 8.92
CA ASP A 38 -38.83 -0.50 9.80
C ASP A 38 -37.97 0.72 9.44
N SER A 39 -38.57 1.91 9.46
CA SER A 39 -37.90 3.17 9.12
C SER A 39 -36.69 3.50 10.01
N SER A 40 -36.79 3.26 11.32
CA SER A 40 -35.69 3.54 12.26
C SER A 40 -34.52 2.58 12.06
N TYR A 41 -34.80 1.35 11.63
CA TYR A 41 -33.77 0.40 11.23
C TYR A 41 -33.05 0.87 9.96
N LYS A 42 -33.79 1.33 8.94
CA LYS A 42 -33.20 1.85 7.69
C LYS A 42 -32.24 2.99 7.96
N GLU A 43 -32.66 3.99 8.72
CA GLU A 43 -31.83 5.16 9.05
C GLU A 43 -30.53 4.77 9.77
N LYS A 44 -30.61 3.89 10.79
CA LYS A 44 -29.42 3.40 11.51
C LYS A 44 -28.48 2.62 10.61
N PHE A 45 -29.05 1.82 9.71
CA PHE A 45 -28.26 0.99 8.81
C PHE A 45 -27.57 1.85 7.73
N GLU A 46 -28.26 2.82 7.15
CA GLU A 46 -27.70 3.79 6.19
C GLU A 46 -26.59 4.64 6.83
N ALA A 47 -26.76 5.08 8.07
CA ALA A 47 -25.70 5.75 8.82
C ALA A 47 -24.47 4.85 8.98
N THR A 48 -24.68 3.57 9.32
CA THR A 48 -23.58 2.60 9.45
C THR A 48 -22.82 2.38 8.13
N LEU A 49 -23.55 2.29 7.01
CA LEU A 49 -22.97 2.18 5.67
C LEU A 49 -22.17 3.43 5.28
N THR A 50 -22.69 4.62 5.60
CA THR A 50 -22.01 5.90 5.35
C THR A 50 -20.70 6.00 6.15
N ASP A 51 -20.72 5.59 7.42
CA ASP A 51 -19.53 5.56 8.27
C ASP A 51 -18.46 4.57 7.79
N ILE A 52 -18.82 3.54 7.03
CA ILE A 52 -17.87 2.59 6.44
C ILE A 52 -17.05 3.27 5.33
N ILE A 53 -17.71 4.04 4.47
CA ILE A 53 -17.07 4.63 3.29
C ILE A 53 -16.41 5.98 3.57
N ASN A 54 -16.85 6.66 4.64
CA ASN A 54 -16.28 7.92 5.13
C ASN A 54 -15.66 7.73 6.52
N PRO A 55 -14.47 7.11 6.63
CA PRO A 55 -13.78 7.02 7.90
C PRO A 55 -13.45 8.41 8.44
N ASN A 56 -13.61 8.59 9.75
CA ASN A 56 -13.33 9.86 10.42
C ASN A 56 -11.87 10.28 10.26
N LYS A 57 -11.65 11.60 10.12
CA LYS A 57 -10.31 12.18 10.10
C LYS A 57 -9.56 11.82 11.38
N ASN A 58 -8.36 11.25 11.24
CA ASN A 58 -7.51 10.97 12.39
C ASN A 58 -6.72 12.24 12.78
N LYS A 59 -6.47 12.41 14.08
CA LYS A 59 -5.61 13.50 14.59
C LYS A 59 -4.15 13.31 14.21
N ILE A 60 -3.72 12.05 14.13
CA ILE A 60 -2.37 11.68 13.70
C ILE A 60 -2.48 11.36 12.20
N PRO A 61 -1.86 12.16 11.31
CA PRO A 61 -2.02 12.00 9.86
C PRO A 61 -1.73 10.58 9.38
N TRP A 62 -0.66 9.96 9.91
CA TRP A 62 -0.24 8.59 9.60
C TRP A 62 -1.28 7.51 9.88
N PHE A 63 -2.18 7.74 10.83
CA PHE A 63 -3.26 6.81 11.16
C PHE A 63 -4.58 7.19 10.48
N ASP A 64 -4.58 8.19 9.59
CA ASP A 64 -5.73 8.46 8.74
C ASP A 64 -5.77 7.44 7.59
N ILE A 65 -6.82 6.62 7.60
CA ILE A 65 -7.05 5.53 6.63
C ILE A 65 -7.04 6.06 5.20
N ARG A 66 -7.68 7.22 4.97
CA ARG A 66 -7.81 7.80 3.63
C ARG A 66 -6.44 8.15 3.07
N ARG A 67 -5.60 8.73 3.94
CA ARG A 67 -4.21 9.05 3.62
C ARG A 67 -3.41 7.79 3.31
N SER A 68 -3.41 6.80 4.21
CA SER A 68 -2.66 5.55 4.05
C SER A 68 -2.98 4.85 2.72
N TYR A 69 -4.27 4.66 2.42
CA TYR A 69 -4.70 4.01 1.18
C TYR A 69 -4.22 4.76 -0.07
N VAL A 70 -4.39 6.09 -0.09
CA VAL A 70 -4.01 6.87 -1.25
C VAL A 70 -2.48 6.89 -1.42
N THR A 71 -1.70 7.01 -0.34
CA THR A 71 -0.24 6.97 -0.43
C THR A 71 0.28 5.61 -0.88
N GLU A 72 -0.37 4.51 -0.51
CA GLU A 72 -0.05 3.16 -0.99
C GLU A 72 -0.37 3.00 -2.49
N PHE A 73 -1.52 3.48 -2.95
CA PHE A 73 -1.84 3.47 -4.38
C PHE A 73 -0.91 4.36 -5.20
N MET A 74 -0.43 5.48 -4.62
CA MET A 74 0.61 6.29 -5.24
C MET A 74 1.90 5.49 -5.42
N SER A 75 2.40 4.84 -4.37
CA SER A 75 3.65 4.07 -4.45
C SER A 75 3.57 2.94 -5.48
N GLN A 76 2.43 2.22 -5.55
CA GLN A 76 2.17 1.22 -6.58
C GLN A 76 2.32 1.79 -8.00
N LEU A 77 1.73 2.96 -8.27
CA LEU A 77 1.81 3.60 -9.59
C LEU A 77 3.24 3.93 -9.99
N LEU A 78 4.04 4.51 -9.07
CA LEU A 78 5.43 4.87 -9.37
C LEU A 78 6.28 3.62 -9.62
N LEU A 79 6.14 2.63 -8.73
CA LEU A 79 6.86 1.36 -8.82
C LEU A 79 6.54 0.61 -10.12
N SER A 80 5.28 0.63 -10.57
CA SER A 80 4.91 0.06 -11.86
C SER A 80 5.50 0.82 -13.04
N LYS A 81 5.50 2.16 -13.01
CA LYS A 81 6.00 2.98 -14.13
C LYS A 81 7.53 2.97 -14.26
N GLN A 82 8.25 2.99 -13.14
CA GLN A 82 9.70 3.20 -13.14
C GLN A 82 10.51 1.93 -12.86
N PHE A 83 9.94 0.98 -12.10
CA PHE A 83 10.65 -0.20 -11.61
C PHE A 83 10.09 -1.50 -12.16
N GLN A 84 9.16 -1.44 -13.13
CA GLN A 84 8.54 -2.61 -13.78
C GLN A 84 7.87 -3.57 -12.77
N CYS A 85 7.42 -3.02 -11.64
CA CYS A 85 6.70 -3.79 -10.63
C CYS A 85 5.24 -3.99 -11.07
N VAL A 86 4.68 -5.15 -10.77
CA VAL A 86 3.28 -5.48 -11.03
C VAL A 86 2.57 -5.67 -9.69
N PHE A 87 1.45 -4.97 -9.54
CA PHE A 87 0.57 -5.05 -8.38
C PHE A 87 -0.78 -5.58 -8.82
N TYR A 88 -1.22 -6.66 -8.19
CA TYR A 88 -2.48 -7.33 -8.52
C TYR A 88 -3.57 -6.84 -7.57
N GLU A 89 -4.67 -6.33 -8.12
CA GLU A 89 -5.78 -5.82 -7.30
C GLU A 89 -6.39 -6.91 -6.42
N GLU A 90 -6.33 -8.18 -6.82
CA GLU A 90 -6.82 -9.32 -6.05
C GLU A 90 -5.92 -9.70 -4.88
N ALA A 91 -4.64 -9.33 -4.97
CA ALA A 91 -3.65 -9.52 -3.91
C ALA A 91 -3.47 -8.28 -3.04
N ASP A 92 -4.09 -7.16 -3.42
CA ASP A 92 -4.03 -5.89 -2.71
C ASP A 92 -5.03 -5.91 -1.54
N ARG A 93 -4.51 -5.94 -0.30
CA ARG A 93 -5.35 -5.97 0.91
C ARG A 93 -6.19 -4.71 1.09
N ARG A 94 -5.74 -3.55 0.59
CA ARG A 94 -6.51 -2.31 0.66
C ARG A 94 -7.70 -2.38 -0.27
N MET A 95 -7.49 -2.88 -1.49
CA MET A 95 -8.56 -3.08 -2.46
C MET A 95 -9.59 -4.11 -1.97
N ASN A 96 -9.14 -5.18 -1.30
CA ASN A 96 -10.02 -6.28 -0.86
C ASN A 96 -10.48 -6.18 0.59
N ALA A 97 -10.18 -5.08 1.28
CA ALA A 97 -10.56 -4.88 2.68
C ALA A 97 -12.08 -4.95 2.84
N ASP A 98 -12.53 -5.67 3.88
CA ASP A 98 -13.93 -5.63 4.30
C ASP A 98 -14.26 -4.32 5.04
N ALA A 99 -15.56 -4.11 5.28
CA ALA A 99 -16.07 -2.92 5.94
C ALA A 99 -15.51 -2.68 7.36
N ILE A 100 -15.13 -3.75 8.08
CA ILE A 100 -14.56 -3.64 9.44
C ILE A 100 -13.09 -3.24 9.35
N THR A 101 -12.39 -3.80 8.37
CA THR A 101 -10.97 -3.58 8.11
C THR A 101 -10.73 -2.16 7.65
N ILE A 102 -11.57 -1.60 6.77
CA ILE A 102 -11.46 -0.18 6.36
C ILE A 102 -11.54 0.77 7.56
N LYS A 103 -12.32 0.45 8.59
CA LYS A 103 -12.46 1.32 9.78
C LYS A 103 -11.25 1.30 10.71
N LYS A 104 -10.25 0.44 10.47
CA LYS A 104 -9.08 0.29 11.34
C LYS A 104 -7.79 0.39 10.53
N HIS A 105 -6.79 1.03 11.11
CA HIS A 105 -5.43 0.90 10.59
C HIS A 105 -4.95 -0.53 10.88
N SER A 106 -4.80 -1.35 9.83
CA SER A 106 -4.23 -2.68 9.96
C SER A 106 -2.71 -2.58 10.11
N PRO A 107 -2.09 -3.28 11.08
CA PRO A 107 -0.66 -3.51 11.06
C PRO A 107 -0.32 -4.47 9.92
N GLY A 108 0.77 -4.21 9.20
CA GLY A 108 1.14 -5.02 8.04
C GLY A 108 2.06 -4.25 7.11
N ILE A 109 2.68 -4.98 6.18
CA ILE A 109 3.47 -4.37 5.10
C ILE A 109 2.53 -3.55 4.24
N ASP A 110 2.90 -2.30 3.98
CA ASP A 110 2.02 -1.36 3.28
C ASP A 110 1.70 -1.82 1.86
N VAL A 111 2.68 -2.29 1.08
CA VAL A 111 2.47 -2.69 -0.32
C VAL A 111 3.27 -3.94 -0.70
N THR A 112 2.59 -4.91 -1.31
CA THR A 112 3.21 -6.13 -1.86
C THR A 112 2.91 -6.29 -3.34
N GLY A 113 3.94 -6.57 -4.14
CA GLY A 113 3.85 -6.80 -5.58
C GLY A 113 4.90 -7.81 -6.05
N VAL A 114 5.11 -7.87 -7.36
CA VAL A 114 6.17 -8.69 -7.97
C VAL A 114 6.92 -7.95 -9.05
N ARG A 115 8.15 -8.35 -9.29
CA ARG A 115 8.99 -7.92 -10.41
C ARG A 115 9.64 -9.15 -11.03
N ASN A 116 9.67 -9.23 -12.35
CA ASN A 116 10.43 -10.27 -13.04
C ASN A 116 11.81 -9.75 -13.41
N GLU A 117 12.85 -10.31 -12.79
CA GLU A 117 14.24 -10.00 -13.10
C GLU A 117 14.89 -11.19 -13.80
N GLY A 118 15.04 -11.10 -15.13
CA GLY A 118 15.75 -12.11 -15.92
C GLY A 118 15.11 -13.51 -15.87
N GLY A 119 13.78 -13.61 -15.74
CA GLY A 119 13.07 -14.88 -15.61
C GLY A 119 12.85 -15.33 -14.16
N THR A 120 13.43 -14.62 -13.19
CA THR A 120 13.22 -14.89 -11.76
C THR A 120 12.17 -13.95 -11.20
N LEU A 121 11.16 -14.51 -10.51
CA LEU A 121 10.17 -13.73 -9.80
C LEU A 121 10.78 -13.20 -8.49
N LYS A 122 10.76 -11.89 -8.31
CA LYS A 122 11.08 -11.21 -7.06
C LYS A 122 9.81 -10.63 -6.46
N PHE A 123 9.62 -10.83 -5.16
CA PHE A 123 8.58 -10.15 -4.40
C PHE A 123 9.01 -8.71 -4.14
N VAL A 124 8.08 -7.79 -4.30
CA VAL A 124 8.29 -6.36 -4.07
C VAL A 124 7.59 -6.03 -2.78
N VAL A 125 8.33 -5.53 -1.81
CA VAL A 125 7.81 -5.04 -0.53
C VAL A 125 8.10 -3.56 -0.45
N CYS A 126 7.07 -2.75 -0.26
CA CYS A 126 7.18 -1.31 -0.19
C CYS A 126 6.52 -0.81 1.09
N GLU A 127 7.29 -0.11 1.91
CA GLU A 127 6.83 0.57 3.12
C GLU A 127 6.79 2.07 2.80
N VAL A 128 5.66 2.73 3.08
CA VAL A 128 5.40 4.08 2.57
C VAL A 128 5.30 5.08 3.72
N LYS A 129 6.12 6.12 3.65
CA LYS A 129 6.03 7.28 4.53
C LYS A 129 5.88 8.58 3.73
N ALA A 130 4.94 9.48 4.05
CA ALA A 130 4.89 10.86 3.58
C ALA A 130 5.19 11.95 4.65
N SER A 131 6.16 12.84 4.45
CA SER A 131 6.49 13.91 5.42
C SER A 131 6.66 15.29 4.76
N LYS A 132 6.34 16.33 5.55
CA LYS A 132 6.57 17.75 5.24
C LYS A 132 7.61 18.42 6.15
N ASP A 133 8.28 17.62 6.99
CA ASP A 133 9.22 18.13 7.98
C ASP A 133 10.53 18.57 7.32
N LYS A 134 11.48 19.03 8.14
CA LYS A 134 12.85 19.30 7.70
C LYS A 134 13.55 18.01 7.26
N ILE A 135 14.69 18.16 6.58
CA ILE A 135 15.56 17.05 6.19
C ILE A 135 16.71 16.95 7.23
N PRO A 136 17.09 15.75 7.69
CA PRO A 136 16.34 14.50 7.53
C PRO A 136 15.05 14.51 8.37
N THR A 137 14.01 13.82 7.88
CA THR A 137 12.75 13.69 8.62
C THR A 137 12.77 12.51 9.59
N SER A 138 12.03 12.61 10.71
CA SER A 138 11.80 11.46 11.60
C SER A 138 11.10 10.31 10.90
N SER A 139 10.28 10.58 9.88
CA SER A 139 9.61 9.54 9.09
C SER A 139 10.57 8.65 8.31
N ALA A 140 11.79 9.11 8.02
CA ALA A 140 12.82 8.32 7.37
C ALA A 140 13.45 7.34 8.37
N ALA A 141 13.65 7.78 9.62
CA ALA A 141 14.06 6.88 10.71
C ALA A 141 12.98 5.83 11.01
N ASP A 142 11.71 6.23 11.09
CA ASP A 142 10.60 5.30 11.28
C ASP A 142 10.52 4.27 10.14
N LEU A 143 10.74 4.72 8.90
CA LEU A 143 10.78 3.86 7.72
C LEU A 143 11.95 2.87 7.77
N LEU A 144 13.15 3.32 8.18
CA LEU A 144 14.30 2.45 8.37
C LEU A 144 14.01 1.36 9.39
N ASP A 145 13.39 1.72 10.52
CA ASP A 145 13.00 0.79 11.57
C ASP A 145 11.95 -0.23 11.07
N ASP A 146 10.97 0.20 10.28
CA ASP A 146 9.95 -0.69 9.72
C ASP A 146 10.56 -1.69 8.73
N ILE A 147 11.51 -1.26 7.90
CA ILE A 147 12.27 -2.17 7.01
C ILE A 147 13.13 -3.13 7.82
N LYS A 148 13.91 -2.63 8.79
CA LYS A 148 14.75 -3.48 9.65
C LYS A 148 13.94 -4.53 10.39
N LYS A 149 12.78 -4.17 10.94
CA LYS A 149 11.86 -5.12 11.57
C LYS A 149 11.41 -6.20 10.59
N SER A 150 11.12 -5.84 9.34
CA SER A 150 10.73 -6.80 8.30
C SER A 150 11.86 -7.77 7.92
N LEU A 151 13.12 -7.34 8.06
CA LEU A 151 14.31 -8.16 7.80
C LEU A 151 14.67 -9.06 8.98
N THR A 152 14.66 -8.52 10.20
CA THR A 152 14.98 -9.29 11.41
C THR A 152 13.83 -10.17 11.88
N ASP A 153 12.63 -9.92 11.36
CA ASP A 153 11.32 -10.33 11.87
C ASP A 153 11.24 -11.69 12.59
N GLU A 154 10.94 -11.63 13.89
CA GLU A 154 10.54 -12.77 14.74
C GLU A 154 9.03 -13.10 14.59
N SER A 155 8.25 -12.24 13.92
CA SER A 155 6.78 -12.31 13.85
C SER A 155 6.22 -12.89 12.55
N ASP A 156 7.07 -13.40 11.64
CA ASP A 156 6.70 -13.98 10.34
C ASP A 156 5.80 -13.08 9.46
N ARG A 157 5.82 -11.75 9.64
CA ARG A 157 4.95 -10.80 8.92
C ARG A 157 5.28 -10.78 7.43
N LEU A 158 6.57 -10.70 7.08
CA LEU A 158 7.03 -10.74 5.69
C LEU A 158 6.60 -12.03 4.99
N SER A 159 6.88 -13.17 5.64
CA SER A 159 6.50 -14.49 5.13
C SER A 159 4.99 -14.64 4.97
N SER A 160 4.21 -14.13 5.93
CA SER A 160 2.75 -14.15 5.89
C SER A 160 2.19 -13.31 4.74
N GLU A 161 2.83 -12.17 4.45
CA GLU A 161 2.40 -11.28 3.37
C GLU A 161 2.71 -11.86 1.99
N ILE A 162 3.92 -12.42 1.81
CA ILE A 162 4.31 -13.14 0.60
C ILE A 162 3.37 -14.33 0.37
N LEU A 163 3.09 -15.12 1.41
CA LEU A 163 2.19 -16.27 1.32
C LEU A 163 0.78 -15.85 0.90
N TYR A 164 0.24 -14.80 1.52
CA TYR A 164 -1.06 -14.25 1.14
C TYR A 164 -1.08 -13.83 -0.34
N PHE A 165 -0.06 -13.09 -0.76
CA PHE A 165 0.06 -12.63 -2.15
C PHE A 165 0.11 -13.79 -3.14
N MET A 166 0.93 -14.81 -2.86
CA MET A 166 1.05 -16.02 -3.68
C MET A 166 -0.25 -16.80 -3.78
N GLN A 167 -1.01 -16.93 -2.69
CA GLN A 167 -2.33 -17.58 -2.71
C GLN A 167 -3.27 -16.89 -3.69
N GLN A 168 -3.22 -15.54 -3.76
CA GLN A 168 -4.04 -14.79 -4.72
C GLN A 168 -3.54 -14.97 -6.16
N LEU A 169 -2.22 -15.02 -6.39
CA LEU A 169 -1.65 -15.25 -7.72
C LEU A 169 -1.93 -16.65 -8.27
N LEU A 170 -1.85 -17.70 -7.44
CA LEU A 170 -2.15 -19.07 -7.87
C LEU A 170 -3.55 -19.19 -8.50
N ASN A 171 -4.51 -18.43 -7.97
CA ASN A 171 -5.87 -18.38 -8.49
C ASN A 171 -6.00 -17.69 -9.86
N LYS A 172 -4.97 -16.95 -10.29
CA LYS A 172 -4.93 -16.23 -11.59
C LYS A 172 -4.24 -17.02 -12.69
N GLY A 173 -3.43 -18.02 -12.36
CA GLY A 173 -2.64 -18.80 -13.33
C GLY A 173 -1.45 -18.06 -13.93
N GLU A 174 -1.45 -16.72 -13.92
CA GLU A 174 -0.26 -15.91 -14.17
C GLU A 174 0.77 -16.16 -13.08
N PHE A 175 2.02 -16.38 -13.47
CA PHE A 175 3.13 -16.69 -12.56
C PHE A 175 3.02 -18.03 -11.81
N PHE A 176 2.15 -18.95 -12.22
CA PHE A 176 1.97 -20.24 -11.55
C PHE A 176 3.29 -21.03 -11.43
N GLU A 177 4.02 -21.17 -12.54
CA GLU A 177 5.28 -21.91 -12.57
C GLU A 177 6.34 -21.27 -11.66
N GLN A 178 6.50 -19.94 -11.73
CA GLN A 178 7.45 -19.22 -10.88
C GLN A 178 7.08 -19.30 -9.39
N THR A 179 5.78 -19.24 -9.08
CA THR A 179 5.27 -19.35 -7.71
C THR A 179 5.54 -20.74 -7.14
N ILE A 180 5.27 -21.80 -7.91
CA ILE A 180 5.57 -23.18 -7.52
C ILE A 180 7.08 -23.39 -7.37
N ASN A 181 7.90 -22.87 -8.28
CA ASN A 181 9.36 -22.97 -8.19
C ASN A 181 9.91 -22.30 -6.93
N PHE A 182 9.38 -21.12 -6.57
CA PHE A 182 9.73 -20.45 -5.32
C PHE A 182 9.32 -21.29 -4.09
N LEU A 183 8.09 -21.81 -4.03
CA LEU A 183 7.66 -22.69 -2.94
C LEU A 183 8.54 -23.95 -2.84
N LEU A 184 8.90 -24.56 -3.96
CA LEU A 184 9.78 -25.72 -3.99
C LEU A 184 11.16 -25.37 -3.45
N LYS A 185 11.74 -24.21 -3.82
CA LYS A 185 13.02 -23.73 -3.26
C LYS A 185 12.93 -23.59 -1.73
N CYS A 186 11.84 -22.99 -1.24
CA CYS A 186 11.59 -22.89 0.21
C CYS A 186 11.43 -24.26 0.88
N LEU A 187 10.88 -25.28 0.21
CA LEU A 187 10.70 -26.62 0.79
C LEU A 187 11.94 -27.51 0.71
N SER A 188 12.77 -27.37 -0.34
CA SER A 188 13.93 -28.22 -0.60
C SER A 188 15.15 -27.86 0.23
N GLU A 189 15.32 -26.58 0.51
CA GLU A 189 16.36 -26.06 1.40
C GLU A 189 15.67 -25.87 2.76
N LYS A 190 16.07 -26.60 3.81
CA LYS A 190 15.48 -26.44 5.16
C LYS A 190 15.51 -24.95 5.52
N VAL A 191 14.35 -24.28 5.43
CA VAL A 191 14.21 -22.83 5.29
C VAL A 191 15.19 -22.05 6.17
N GLU A 192 16.27 -21.57 5.57
CA GLU A 192 16.99 -20.43 6.12
C GLU A 192 16.31 -19.17 5.60
N LYS A 193 16.06 -18.23 6.51
CA LYS A 193 15.41 -16.93 6.22
C LYS A 193 16.03 -16.20 5.02
N GLY A 194 17.32 -16.45 4.76
CA GLY A 194 18.06 -15.92 3.60
C GLY A 194 17.38 -16.18 2.25
N ILE A 195 16.73 -17.32 2.04
CA ILE A 195 16.09 -17.63 0.74
C ILE A 195 14.92 -16.70 0.44
N VAL A 196 14.13 -16.35 1.47
CA VAL A 196 13.02 -15.41 1.31
C VAL A 196 13.59 -14.03 1.02
N LEU A 197 14.57 -13.58 1.81
CA LEU A 197 15.18 -12.26 1.66
C LEU A 197 15.89 -12.08 0.31
N GLU A 198 16.58 -13.11 -0.20
CA GLU A 198 17.18 -13.11 -1.54
C GLU A 198 16.16 -12.87 -2.67
N ASN A 199 14.89 -13.24 -2.45
CA ASN A 199 13.81 -13.11 -3.41
C ASN A 199 12.92 -11.90 -3.16
N VAL A 200 13.25 -11.05 -2.19
CA VAL A 200 12.50 -9.82 -1.90
C VAL A 200 13.33 -8.60 -2.30
N ILE A 201 12.67 -7.62 -2.90
CA ILE A 201 13.17 -6.28 -3.11
C ILE A 201 12.38 -5.36 -2.21
N PHE A 202 13.07 -4.69 -1.29
CA PHE A 202 12.49 -3.69 -0.41
C PHE A 202 12.60 -2.30 -1.04
N PHE A 203 11.48 -1.58 -1.01
CA PHE A 203 11.38 -0.18 -1.42
C PHE A 203 10.91 0.65 -0.22
N PRO A 204 11.83 1.15 0.62
CA PRO A 204 11.48 2.21 1.53
C PRO A 204 11.11 3.45 0.70
N PHE A 205 9.85 3.89 0.80
CA PHE A 205 9.28 4.91 -0.06
C PHE A 205 8.91 6.17 0.73
N LEU A 206 9.59 7.28 0.45
CA LEU A 206 9.30 8.59 1.04
C LEU A 206 8.59 9.53 0.07
N ILE A 207 7.37 9.93 0.39
CA ILE A 207 6.68 11.04 -0.26
C ILE A 207 7.06 12.32 0.48
N ARG A 208 7.58 13.32 -0.23
CA ARG A 208 8.11 14.54 0.39
C ARG A 208 7.54 15.79 -0.24
N ASN A 209 7.09 16.72 0.60
CA ASN A 209 6.82 18.08 0.18
C ASN A 209 7.85 19.01 0.84
N ASN A 210 9.02 19.17 0.21
CA ASN A 210 10.12 20.00 0.70
C ASN A 210 10.90 20.59 -0.49
N GLU A 211 11.15 21.91 -0.46
CA GLU A 211 11.78 22.62 -1.57
C GLU A 211 13.22 22.17 -1.86
N GLU A 212 14.00 21.83 -0.84
CA GLU A 212 15.40 21.39 -1.01
C GLU A 212 15.44 20.04 -1.75
N ILE A 213 14.46 19.16 -1.54
CA ILE A 213 14.33 17.91 -2.30
C ILE A 213 13.96 18.21 -3.76
N VAL A 214 13.00 19.12 -3.99
CA VAL A 214 12.56 19.47 -5.35
C VAL A 214 13.68 20.14 -6.16
N LYS A 215 14.38 21.10 -5.54
CA LYS A 215 15.35 21.98 -6.23
C LYS A 215 16.74 21.37 -6.26
N ASP A 216 17.20 20.84 -5.13
CA ASP A 216 18.59 20.44 -4.93
C ASP A 216 18.78 18.92 -5.02
N GLN A 217 17.69 18.17 -5.25
CA GLN A 217 17.68 16.70 -5.25
C GLN A 217 18.27 16.13 -3.96
N ASN A 218 18.01 16.80 -2.84
CA ASN A 218 18.52 16.38 -1.54
C ASN A 218 17.95 14.99 -1.17
N VAL A 219 18.85 14.04 -0.89
CA VAL A 219 18.53 12.65 -0.51
C VAL A 219 18.95 12.32 0.92
N ASP A 220 19.23 13.33 1.75
CA ASP A 220 19.79 13.18 3.09
C ASP A 220 18.83 12.47 4.07
N ASP A 221 17.54 12.32 3.72
CA ASP A 221 16.63 11.42 4.45
C ASP A 221 17.13 9.97 4.50
N TYR A 222 17.92 9.54 3.52
CA TYR A 222 18.43 8.18 3.41
C TYR A 222 19.86 8.01 3.95
N THR A 223 20.46 9.01 4.61
CA THR A 223 21.85 8.92 5.10
C THR A 223 22.08 7.73 6.03
N GLU A 224 21.07 7.36 6.81
CA GLU A 224 21.13 6.24 7.76
C GLU A 224 20.83 4.86 7.12
N PHE A 225 20.46 4.81 5.84
CA PHE A 225 20.17 3.57 5.10
C PHE A 225 21.45 2.95 4.51
N GLY A 226 22.48 2.79 5.35
CA GLY A 226 23.76 2.22 4.91
C GLY A 226 23.66 0.73 4.58
N ASN A 227 24.40 0.28 3.55
CA ASN A 227 24.41 -1.10 3.03
C ASN A 227 24.66 -2.19 4.10
N HIS A 228 25.37 -1.88 5.18
CA HIS A 228 25.60 -2.81 6.30
C HIS A 228 24.36 -3.10 7.14
N SER A 229 23.26 -2.38 6.93
CA SER A 229 22.03 -2.53 7.70
C SER A 229 21.13 -3.66 7.21
N PHE A 230 21.46 -4.31 6.08
CA PHE A 230 20.49 -5.10 5.31
C PHE A 230 20.98 -6.47 4.81
N ASP A 231 22.10 -7.01 5.34
CA ASP A 231 22.55 -8.42 5.14
C ASP A 231 22.26 -9.01 3.73
N ASP A 232 22.87 -8.44 2.69
CA ASP A 232 22.73 -8.82 1.27
C ASP A 232 21.31 -8.73 0.67
N THR A 233 20.36 -8.15 1.39
CA THR A 233 18.99 -7.90 0.91
C THR A 233 18.94 -6.69 -0.02
N SER A 234 18.20 -6.80 -1.13
CA SER A 234 18.02 -5.71 -2.08
C SER A 234 17.10 -4.63 -1.51
N VAL A 235 17.66 -3.47 -1.17
CA VAL A 235 16.93 -2.30 -0.65
C VAL A 235 17.16 -1.10 -1.57
N ASN A 236 16.09 -0.52 -2.10
CA ASN A 236 16.14 0.62 -3.01
C ASN A 236 15.27 1.77 -2.47
N GLY A 237 15.91 2.79 -1.89
CA GLY A 237 15.22 3.97 -1.38
C GLY A 237 14.64 4.83 -2.50
N ILE A 238 13.41 5.30 -2.32
CA ILE A 238 12.72 6.17 -3.27
C ILE A 238 12.22 7.43 -2.57
N ILE A 239 12.59 8.59 -3.09
CA ILE A 239 11.92 9.86 -2.75
C ILE A 239 11.00 10.26 -3.90
N TRP A 240 9.70 10.34 -3.63
CA TRP A 240 8.75 11.04 -4.49
C TRP A 240 8.50 12.44 -3.95
N SER A 241 9.09 13.44 -4.60
CA SER A 241 8.77 14.83 -4.28
C SER A 241 7.42 15.27 -4.85
N PHE A 242 6.59 15.85 -3.99
CA PHE A 242 5.19 16.14 -4.21
C PHE A 242 4.86 17.57 -3.75
N ASN A 243 4.65 18.49 -4.70
CA ASN A 243 4.49 19.93 -4.44
C ASN A 243 3.05 20.32 -4.01
N LYS A 244 2.39 19.47 -3.23
CA LYS A 244 1.07 19.71 -2.62
C LYS A 244 1.12 19.20 -1.18
N ASP A 245 0.31 19.76 -0.28
CA ASP A 245 0.14 19.13 1.04
C ASP A 245 -0.44 17.73 0.84
N ILE A 246 0.30 16.72 1.28
CA ILE A 246 -0.03 15.31 1.01
C ILE A 246 -1.29 14.87 1.75
N ASP A 247 -1.54 15.42 2.93
CA ASP A 247 -2.69 15.03 3.75
C ASP A 247 -3.97 15.54 3.08
N ASP A 248 -3.99 16.83 2.73
CA ASP A 248 -5.13 17.45 2.05
C ASP A 248 -5.36 16.84 0.66
N PHE A 249 -4.29 16.57 -0.09
CA PHE A 249 -4.38 15.87 -1.37
C PHE A 249 -5.05 14.50 -1.22
N CYS A 250 -4.52 13.64 -0.35
CA CYS A 250 -5.06 12.28 -0.19
C CYS A 250 -6.51 12.29 0.30
N ILE A 251 -6.86 13.16 1.25
CA ILE A 251 -8.22 13.29 1.76
C ILE A 251 -9.16 13.73 0.63
N SER A 252 -8.77 14.73 -0.16
CA SER A 252 -9.59 15.22 -1.28
C SER A 252 -9.85 14.13 -2.34
N ILE A 253 -8.84 13.30 -2.64
CA ILE A 253 -8.97 12.19 -3.58
C ILE A 253 -9.99 11.17 -3.09
N TRP A 254 -9.90 10.81 -1.81
CA TRP A 254 -10.84 9.88 -1.21
C TRP A 254 -12.27 10.42 -1.23
N GLU A 255 -12.47 11.65 -0.74
CA GLU A 255 -13.78 12.28 -0.65
C GLU A 255 -14.42 12.45 -2.05
N ASN A 256 -13.65 12.90 -3.03
CA ASN A 256 -14.12 13.00 -4.41
C ASN A 256 -14.48 11.63 -5.00
N ALA A 257 -13.64 10.61 -4.76
CA ALA A 257 -13.92 9.26 -5.24
C ALA A 257 -15.22 8.70 -4.65
N VAL A 258 -15.44 8.88 -3.35
CA VAL A 258 -16.64 8.41 -2.64
C VAL A 258 -17.89 9.17 -3.05
N ASN A 259 -17.80 10.50 -3.23
CA ASN A 259 -18.92 11.33 -3.69
C ASN A 259 -19.37 10.99 -5.12
N GLU A 260 -18.50 10.38 -5.92
CA GLU A 260 -18.76 9.97 -7.30
C GLU A 260 -19.22 8.50 -7.44
N LEU A 261 -19.60 7.81 -6.34
CA LEU A 261 -20.08 6.39 -6.32
C LEU A 261 -21.59 6.21 -6.55
#